data_AF-A0A9P7HQB7-F1
#
_entry.id   AF-A0A9P7HQB7-F1
#
_cell.length_a   1.000
_cell.length_b   1.000
_cell.length_c   1.000
_cell.angle_alpha   90.00
_cell.angle_beta   90.00
_cell.angle_gamma   90.00
#
_symmetry.space_group_name_H-M   'P 1'
#
loop_
_entity.id
_entity.type
_entity.pdbx_description
1 polymer ?
#
loop_
_entity_poly.entity_id
_entity_poly.type
_entity_poly.pdbx_seq_one_letter_code
_entity_poly.pdbx_strand_id
1 'polypeptide(L)'
;MPRLIRDQDVDTDFPTSVDHDLLSRTHVEFPLPGERSQVDTAISLFKLARIIGRTLEDLYTTTRRRGGVDKITRLQAELNMWERLVLEPETEPETEPEPATSAAIKSLEATFLRVTHCVATVHIHRPALSFTTADPQFVSSLKACGQASARLVELLSSNLGMLGTNPATGQVMMGDWPETMLVTLLYPNGIHMLWQAGLTILFTGWKGYPVTADQDENLIQMCIATLREFHRRTDDVGNHIGQCADVLELLCKKVFSELETLPDLEQLQWNIWDWPIASALELVNTLDIIPLDLNLHLCQ
;
A
#
# COMPACT_ATOMS: atom_id res chain seq x y z
N MET A 1 13.26 4.67 8.71
CA MET A 1 14.28 5.52 9.37
C MET A 1 15.07 4.67 10.36
N PRO A 2 16.41 4.71 10.37
CA PRO A 2 17.21 4.10 11.43
C PRO A 2 16.71 4.60 12.80
N ARG A 3 16.63 3.74 13.81
CA ARG A 3 16.12 4.09 15.16
C ARG A 3 16.86 5.26 15.84
N LEU A 4 17.98 5.70 15.26
CA LEU A 4 18.88 6.74 15.75
C LEU A 4 18.58 8.14 15.22
N ILE A 5 17.85 8.29 14.11
CA ILE A 5 17.46 9.60 13.59
C ILE A 5 15.99 9.81 13.93
N ARG A 6 15.71 10.73 14.86
CA ARG A 6 14.33 11.14 15.17
C ARG A 6 13.99 12.35 14.31
N ASP A 7 12.79 12.39 13.74
CA ASP A 7 12.34 13.51 12.90
C ASP A 7 12.39 14.86 13.64
N GLN A 8 12.21 14.85 14.97
CA GLN A 8 12.35 16.01 15.84
C GLN A 8 13.79 16.52 16.00
N ASP A 9 14.79 15.69 15.67
CA ASP A 9 16.22 16.01 15.81
C ASP A 9 16.84 16.34 14.42
N VAL A 10 16.04 16.42 13.36
CA VAL A 10 16.45 16.78 12.00
C VAL A 10 16.02 18.21 11.69
N ASP A 11 16.97 19.15 11.80
CA ASP A 11 16.79 20.58 11.49
C ASP A 11 17.18 20.93 10.04
N THR A 12 17.21 19.95 9.14
CA THR A 12 17.59 20.16 7.74
C THR A 12 16.36 20.50 6.90
N ASP A 13 16.42 21.64 6.20
CA ASP A 13 15.42 22.00 5.19
C ASP A 13 15.41 21.00 4.02
N PHE A 14 14.26 20.86 3.35
CA PHE A 14 14.19 20.09 2.11
C PHE A 14 15.11 20.70 1.04
N PRO A 15 15.65 19.88 0.11
CA PRO A 15 16.39 20.42 -1.01
C PRO A 15 15.51 21.40 -1.78
N THR A 16 16.11 22.47 -2.29
CA THR A 16 15.42 23.41 -3.16
C THR A 16 15.03 22.70 -4.45
N SER A 17 13.83 22.95 -4.95
CA SER A 17 13.33 22.44 -6.24
C SER A 17 14.12 23.09 -7.38
N VAL A 18 15.26 22.49 -7.72
CA VAL A 18 16.18 22.96 -8.76
C VAL A 18 16.80 21.74 -9.43
N ASP A 19 16.77 21.72 -10.76
CA ASP A 19 17.36 20.65 -11.55
C ASP A 19 18.89 20.73 -11.54
N HIS A 20 19.54 19.56 -11.51
CA HIS A 20 20.99 19.49 -11.39
C HIS A 20 21.73 20.10 -12.60
N ASP A 21 21.12 20.05 -13.78
CA ASP A 21 21.62 20.64 -15.02
C ASP A 21 21.42 22.16 -15.09
N LEU A 22 20.56 22.72 -14.25
CA LEU A 22 20.32 24.15 -14.09
C LEU A 22 21.20 24.80 -12.99
N LEU A 23 22.11 24.01 -12.41
CA LEU A 23 23.09 24.47 -11.43
C LEU A 23 24.45 24.72 -12.08
N SER A 24 24.97 25.94 -11.93
CA SER A 24 26.35 26.29 -12.26
C SER A 24 27.09 26.86 -11.05
N ARG A 25 28.41 27.00 -11.13
CA ARG A 25 29.22 27.57 -10.02
C ARG A 25 28.82 29.01 -9.65
N THR A 26 28.18 29.74 -10.55
CA THR A 26 27.91 31.18 -10.40
C THR A 26 26.43 31.54 -10.55
N HIS A 27 25.58 30.59 -10.94
CA HIS A 27 24.18 30.85 -11.25
C HIS A 27 23.31 29.61 -10.97
N VAL A 28 22.08 29.88 -10.53
CA VAL A 28 21.03 28.88 -10.27
C VAL A 28 19.79 29.34 -11.01
N GLU A 29 19.25 28.51 -11.89
CA GLU A 29 17.96 28.73 -12.56
C GLU A 29 16.89 27.93 -11.82
N PHE A 30 15.79 28.61 -11.47
CA PHE A 30 14.66 27.98 -10.80
C PHE A 30 13.60 27.58 -11.85
N PRO A 31 12.88 26.47 -11.64
CA PRO A 31 11.77 26.09 -12.51
C PRO A 31 10.73 27.21 -12.53
N LEU A 32 10.12 27.42 -13.70
CA LEU A 32 9.03 28.38 -13.81
C LEU A 32 7.82 27.91 -12.99
N PRO A 33 6.93 28.82 -12.56
CA PRO A 33 5.68 28.42 -11.93
C PRO A 33 4.92 27.42 -12.82
N GLY A 34 4.66 26.22 -12.30
CA GLY A 34 3.99 25.14 -13.04
C GLY A 34 4.95 24.08 -13.62
N GLU A 35 6.25 24.38 -13.76
CA GLU A 35 7.24 23.41 -14.17
C GLU A 35 7.66 22.52 -12.99
N ARG A 36 7.75 21.21 -13.25
CA ARG A 36 8.25 20.24 -12.28
C ARG A 36 9.76 20.07 -12.42
N SER A 37 10.44 20.08 -11.28
CA SER A 37 11.86 19.73 -11.17
C SER A 37 12.03 18.22 -10.98
N GLN A 38 13.16 17.69 -11.45
CA GLN A 38 13.64 16.32 -11.24
C GLN A 38 13.67 15.92 -9.75
N VAL A 39 13.85 16.88 -8.82
CA VAL A 39 13.88 16.58 -7.38
C VAL A 39 12.50 16.61 -6.71
N ASP A 40 11.44 17.05 -7.41
CA ASP A 40 10.11 17.24 -6.80
C ASP A 40 9.48 15.92 -6.34
N THR A 41 9.68 14.84 -7.09
CA THR A 41 9.24 13.49 -6.69
C THR A 41 9.92 13.06 -5.39
N ALA A 42 11.23 13.30 -5.25
CA ALA A 42 11.97 12.98 -4.03
C ALA A 42 11.54 13.85 -2.84
N ILE A 43 11.35 15.15 -3.05
CA ILE A 43 10.81 16.08 -2.03
C ILE A 43 9.43 15.61 -1.57
N SER A 44 8.57 15.22 -2.51
CA SER A 44 7.23 14.70 -2.22
C SER A 44 7.29 13.43 -1.38
N LEU A 45 8.20 12.52 -1.71
CA LEU A 45 8.45 11.30 -0.93
C LEU A 45 8.97 11.61 0.47
N PHE A 46 9.89 12.56 0.64
CA PHE A 46 10.39 12.95 1.97
C PHE A 46 9.30 13.56 2.85
N LYS A 47 8.44 14.42 2.26
CA LYS A 47 7.27 14.96 2.96
C LYS A 47 6.34 13.85 3.43
N LEU A 48 6.06 12.87 2.58
CA LEU A 48 5.23 11.72 2.93
C LEU A 48 5.89 10.84 4.00
N ALA A 49 7.19 10.58 3.89
CA ALA A 49 7.97 9.83 4.87
C ALA A 49 7.91 10.48 6.26
N ARG A 50 7.91 11.82 6.35
CA ARG A 50 7.74 12.57 7.61
C ARG A 50 6.31 12.47 8.18
N ILE A 51 5.28 12.33 7.35
CA ILE A 51 3.91 12.03 7.81
C ILE A 51 3.87 10.61 8.40
N ILE A 52 4.45 9.63 7.71
CA ILE A 52 4.54 8.24 8.19
C ILE A 52 5.38 8.16 9.48
N GLY A 53 6.51 8.85 9.55
CA GLY A 53 7.38 8.91 10.74
C GLY A 53 6.62 9.37 11.98
N ARG A 54 5.89 10.50 11.87
CA ARG A 54 5.01 10.99 12.94
C ARG A 54 3.85 10.05 13.25
N THR A 55 3.29 9.38 12.24
CA THR A 55 2.25 8.38 12.44
C THR A 55 2.74 7.25 13.35
N LEU A 56 3.93 6.72 13.07
CA LEU A 56 4.56 5.68 13.88
C LEU A 56 4.90 6.19 15.29
N GLU A 57 5.39 7.41 15.42
CA GLU A 57 5.73 8.00 16.73
C GLU A 57 4.50 8.28 17.60
N ASP A 58 3.45 8.88 17.04
CA ASP A 58 2.28 9.36 17.77
C ASP A 58 1.26 8.25 18.06
N LEU A 59 1.11 7.27 17.16
CA LEU A 59 0.05 6.26 17.24
C LEU A 59 0.54 4.86 17.62
N TYR A 60 1.78 4.49 17.28
CA TYR A 60 2.32 3.14 17.50
C TYR A 60 3.22 3.01 18.75
N THR A 61 3.40 4.08 19.51
CA THR A 61 4.10 4.03 20.80
C THR A 61 3.13 4.03 21.98
N THR A 62 3.36 3.16 22.96
CA THR A 62 2.49 3.03 24.16
C THR A 62 2.44 4.30 25.00
N THR A 63 3.49 5.13 24.95
CA THR A 63 3.63 6.36 25.73
C THR A 63 2.87 7.54 25.11
N ARG A 64 2.71 7.57 23.78
CA ARG A 64 2.08 8.70 23.07
C ARG A 64 0.68 8.39 22.53
N ARG A 65 0.13 7.18 22.69
CA ARG A 65 -1.18 6.81 22.11
C ARG A 65 -2.41 7.57 22.65
N ARG A 66 -2.30 8.36 23.72
CA ARG A 66 -3.42 9.17 24.25
C ARG A 66 -3.93 10.17 23.21
N GLY A 67 -5.25 10.31 23.09
CA GLY A 67 -5.88 11.17 22.07
C GLY A 67 -5.71 10.64 20.65
N GLY A 68 -5.73 9.30 20.48
CA GLY A 68 -5.49 8.66 19.18
C GLY A 68 -6.43 9.13 18.08
N VAL A 69 -7.72 9.34 18.39
CA VAL A 69 -8.73 9.83 17.43
C VAL A 69 -8.31 11.20 16.85
N ASP A 70 -8.05 12.20 17.70
CA ASP A 70 -7.65 13.54 17.25
C ASP A 70 -6.36 13.51 16.42
N LYS A 71 -5.42 12.63 16.79
CA LYS A 71 -4.16 12.43 16.06
C LYS A 71 -4.39 11.82 14.69
N ILE A 72 -5.25 10.80 14.58
CA ILE A 72 -5.65 10.19 13.31
C ILE A 72 -6.26 11.27 12.41
N THR A 73 -7.22 12.04 12.92
CA THR A 73 -7.86 13.13 12.16
C THR A 73 -6.84 14.15 11.66
N ARG A 74 -5.92 14.59 12.52
CA ARG A 74 -4.87 15.55 12.16
C ARG A 74 -3.92 15.00 11.09
N LEU A 75 -3.43 13.78 11.27
CA LEU A 75 -2.51 13.13 10.33
C LEU A 75 -3.18 12.87 8.97
N GLN A 76 -4.45 12.45 8.97
CA GLN A 76 -5.21 12.25 7.74
C GLN A 76 -5.45 13.58 6.99
N ALA A 77 -5.75 14.66 7.72
CA ALA A 77 -5.90 15.99 7.10
C ALA A 77 -4.60 16.47 6.45
N GLU A 78 -3.46 16.19 7.08
CA GLU A 78 -2.15 16.48 6.53
C GLU A 78 -1.84 15.63 5.29
N LEU A 79 -2.17 14.32 5.33
CA LEU A 79 -2.02 13.44 4.18
C LEU A 79 -2.90 13.87 3.00
N ASN A 80 -4.14 14.28 3.24
CA ASN A 80 -5.05 14.82 2.21
C ASN A 80 -4.51 16.12 1.61
N MET A 81 -3.85 16.97 2.40
CA MET A 81 -3.19 18.16 1.88
C MET A 81 -2.02 17.79 0.96
N TRP A 82 -1.22 16.80 1.38
CA TRP A 82 -0.13 16.28 0.56
C TRP A 82 -0.65 15.69 -0.76
N GLU A 83 -1.73 14.90 -0.74
CA GLU A 83 -2.34 14.32 -1.95
C GLU A 83 -2.73 15.41 -2.96
N ARG A 84 -3.44 16.45 -2.52
CA ARG A 84 -3.84 17.56 -3.40
C ARG A 84 -2.64 18.29 -4.00
N LEU A 85 -1.59 18.53 -3.22
CA LEU A 85 -0.42 19.26 -3.72
C LEU A 85 0.45 18.44 -4.69
N VAL A 86 0.47 17.11 -4.53
CA VAL A 86 1.42 16.23 -5.24
C VAL A 86 0.77 15.48 -6.40
N LEU A 87 -0.47 15.04 -6.21
CA LEU A 87 -1.18 14.13 -7.12
C LEU A 87 -2.24 14.84 -7.99
N GLU A 88 -2.58 16.10 -7.69
CA GLU A 88 -3.51 16.94 -8.47
C GLU A 88 -2.83 18.19 -9.09
N PRO A 89 -1.68 18.10 -9.79
CA PRO A 89 -1.20 19.26 -10.54
C PRO A 89 -2.17 19.56 -11.71
N GLU A 90 -2.42 20.85 -11.94
CA GLU A 90 -3.41 21.35 -12.88
C GLU A 90 -3.21 20.81 -14.31
N THR A 91 -4.34 20.51 -14.95
CA THR A 91 -4.42 19.96 -16.30
C THR A 91 -4.10 21.06 -17.32
N GLU A 92 -2.83 21.36 -17.55
CA GLU A 92 -2.45 22.13 -18.73
C GLU A 92 -2.40 21.20 -19.96
N PRO A 93 -2.90 21.64 -21.12
CA PRO A 93 -2.80 20.87 -22.35
C PRO A 93 -1.33 20.82 -22.78
N GLU A 94 -0.69 19.67 -22.59
CA GLU A 94 0.64 19.37 -23.10
C GLU A 94 0.70 19.72 -24.60
N THR A 95 1.40 20.79 -24.94
CA THR A 95 1.41 21.33 -26.31
C THR A 95 2.40 20.58 -27.20
N GLU A 96 3.21 19.67 -26.65
CA GLU A 96 4.14 18.82 -27.39
C GLU A 96 4.15 17.37 -26.86
N PRO A 97 4.25 16.35 -27.73
CA PRO A 97 4.32 14.95 -27.29
C PRO A 97 5.65 14.67 -26.61
N GLU A 98 5.61 14.42 -25.30
CA GLU A 98 6.76 13.96 -24.52
C GLU A 98 7.33 12.63 -25.06
N PRO A 99 8.66 12.42 -25.02
CA PRO A 99 9.26 11.17 -25.46
C PRO A 99 8.77 10.00 -24.58
N ALA A 100 8.50 8.85 -25.20
CA ALA A 100 7.88 7.68 -24.56
C ALA A 100 8.58 7.24 -23.25
N THR A 101 9.91 7.35 -23.18
CA THR A 101 10.68 7.03 -21.97
C THR A 101 10.42 8.02 -20.82
N SER A 102 10.30 9.32 -21.11
CA SER A 102 9.97 10.35 -20.12
C SER A 102 8.54 10.16 -19.59
N ALA A 103 7.59 9.91 -20.49
CA ALA A 103 6.21 9.61 -20.12
C ALA A 103 6.10 8.35 -19.23
N ALA A 104 6.87 7.29 -19.53
CA ALA A 104 6.91 6.08 -18.71
C ALA A 104 7.49 6.31 -17.31
N ILE A 105 8.55 7.12 -17.18
CA ILE A 105 9.15 7.47 -15.89
C ILE A 105 8.17 8.31 -15.05
N LYS A 106 7.55 9.33 -15.65
CA LYS A 106 6.50 10.15 -14.99
C LYS A 106 5.33 9.30 -14.50
N SER A 107 4.92 8.30 -15.28
CA SER A 107 3.86 7.34 -14.92
C SER A 107 4.24 6.46 -13.71
N LEU A 108 5.49 5.99 -13.66
CA LEU A 108 5.98 5.19 -12.53
C LEU A 108 6.07 6.00 -11.25
N GLU A 109 6.66 7.19 -11.29
CA GLU A 109 6.80 8.07 -10.11
C GLU A 109 5.43 8.43 -9.54
N ALA A 110 4.48 8.80 -10.40
CA ALA A 110 3.11 9.06 -10.00
C ALA A 110 2.44 7.83 -9.37
N THR A 111 2.64 6.65 -9.96
CA THR A 111 2.14 5.38 -9.39
C THR A 111 2.77 5.11 -8.02
N PHE A 112 4.08 5.27 -7.88
CA PHE A 112 4.78 5.04 -6.62
C PHE A 112 4.27 5.97 -5.51
N LEU A 113 4.09 7.26 -5.82
CA LEU A 113 3.54 8.23 -4.89
C LEU A 113 2.09 7.87 -4.49
N ARG A 114 1.27 7.42 -5.44
CA ARG A 114 -0.10 6.95 -5.17
C ARG A 114 -0.16 5.68 -4.31
N VAL A 115 0.73 4.72 -4.56
CA VAL A 115 0.85 3.50 -3.74
C VAL A 115 1.29 3.85 -2.33
N THR A 116 2.33 4.68 -2.20
CA THR A 116 2.85 5.11 -0.89
C THR A 116 1.80 5.90 -0.10
N HIS A 117 0.99 6.71 -0.79
CA HIS A 117 -0.16 7.38 -0.19
C HIS A 117 -1.17 6.40 0.40
N CYS A 118 -1.54 5.34 -0.34
CA CYS A 118 -2.43 4.30 0.17
C CYS A 118 -1.84 3.62 1.42
N VAL A 119 -0.55 3.30 1.40
CA VAL A 119 0.16 2.71 2.54
C VAL A 119 0.17 3.66 3.75
N ALA A 120 0.39 4.97 3.53
CA ALA A 120 0.32 5.97 4.59
C ALA A 120 -1.07 6.04 5.23
N THR A 121 -2.15 6.04 4.43
CA THR A 121 -3.54 5.99 4.93
C THR A 121 -3.77 4.76 5.80
N VAL A 122 -3.32 3.58 5.35
CA VAL A 122 -3.43 2.33 6.14
C VAL A 122 -2.69 2.48 7.47
N HIS A 123 -1.47 3.03 7.48
CA HIS A 123 -0.72 3.24 8.72
C HIS A 123 -1.39 4.25 9.67
N ILE A 124 -1.98 5.32 9.15
CA ILE A 124 -2.68 6.32 9.98
C ILE A 124 -3.88 5.69 10.67
N HIS A 125 -4.66 4.90 9.94
CA HIS A 125 -5.94 4.40 10.44
C HIS A 125 -5.87 3.07 11.20
N ARG A 126 -4.86 2.24 10.92
CA ARG A 126 -4.71 0.90 11.51
C ARG A 126 -4.74 0.85 13.03
N PRO A 127 -4.12 1.76 13.80
CA PRO A 127 -4.19 1.74 15.27
C PRO A 127 -5.60 1.85 15.86
N ALA A 128 -6.60 2.31 15.10
CA ALA A 128 -7.99 2.33 15.53
C ALA A 128 -8.73 1.01 15.27
N LEU A 129 -8.13 0.06 14.53
CA LEU A 129 -8.69 -1.26 14.31
C LEU A 129 -8.59 -2.16 15.55
N SER A 130 -7.72 -1.82 16.51
CA SER A 130 -7.76 -2.41 17.87
C SER A 130 -8.75 -1.74 18.82
N PHE A 131 -9.47 -0.70 18.39
CA PHE A 131 -10.58 -0.18 19.20
C PHE A 131 -11.73 -1.18 19.19
N THR A 132 -12.59 -1.09 20.21
CA THR A 132 -13.82 -1.88 20.23
C THR A 132 -14.69 -1.53 19.02
N THR A 133 -15.41 -2.49 18.45
CA THR A 133 -16.30 -2.26 17.30
C THR A 133 -17.40 -1.23 17.56
N ALA A 134 -17.72 -0.95 18.82
CA ALA A 134 -18.66 0.09 19.24
C ALA A 134 -18.09 1.52 19.14
N ASP A 135 -16.77 1.68 19.00
CA ASP A 135 -16.14 2.99 18.85
C ASP A 135 -16.36 3.52 17.43
N PRO A 136 -16.88 4.75 17.23
CA PRO A 136 -17.13 5.31 15.90
C PRO A 136 -15.85 5.41 15.05
N GLN A 137 -14.68 5.60 15.67
CA GLN A 137 -13.41 5.66 14.97
C GLN A 137 -13.02 4.29 14.36
N PHE A 138 -13.43 3.17 14.97
CA PHE A 138 -13.18 1.84 14.41
C PHE A 138 -13.76 1.72 13.00
N VAL A 139 -15.04 2.06 12.83
CA VAL A 139 -15.74 1.94 11.53
C VAL A 139 -15.16 2.93 10.51
N SER A 140 -14.88 4.16 10.92
CA SER A 140 -14.27 5.17 10.05
C SER A 140 -12.89 4.72 9.54
N SER A 141 -12.04 4.23 10.44
CA SER A 141 -10.72 3.72 10.09
C SER A 141 -10.76 2.44 9.26
N LEU A 142 -11.70 1.53 9.54
CA LEU A 142 -11.89 0.32 8.75
C LEU A 142 -12.21 0.65 7.29
N LYS A 143 -13.14 1.60 7.06
CA LYS A 143 -13.46 2.08 5.72
C LYS A 143 -12.27 2.73 5.03
N ALA A 144 -11.54 3.61 5.71
CA ALA A 144 -10.36 4.26 5.15
C ALA A 144 -9.26 3.25 4.75
N CYS A 145 -8.99 2.27 5.61
CA CYS A 145 -8.06 1.17 5.31
C CYS A 145 -8.53 0.32 4.14
N GLY A 146 -9.82 -0.02 4.08
CA GLY A 146 -10.42 -0.79 2.99
C GLY A 146 -10.30 -0.07 1.65
N GLN A 147 -10.67 1.21 1.59
CA GLN A 147 -10.57 2.04 0.38
C GLN A 147 -9.13 2.20 -0.09
N ALA A 148 -8.20 2.46 0.82
CA ALA A 148 -6.78 2.57 0.49
C ALA A 148 -6.22 1.23 -0.02
N SER A 149 -6.65 0.11 0.57
CA SER A 149 -6.26 -1.24 0.17
C SER A 149 -6.78 -1.59 -1.24
N ALA A 150 -8.04 -1.29 -1.53
CA ALA A 150 -8.61 -1.49 -2.86
C ALA A 150 -7.85 -0.67 -3.92
N ARG A 151 -7.64 0.63 -3.68
CA ARG A 151 -6.88 1.49 -4.58
C ARG A 151 -5.45 1.00 -4.80
N LEU A 152 -4.79 0.49 -3.75
CA LEU A 152 -3.45 -0.11 -3.86
C LEU A 152 -3.45 -1.34 -4.78
N VAL A 153 -4.42 -2.25 -4.62
CA VAL A 153 -4.57 -3.44 -5.46
C VAL A 153 -4.78 -3.04 -6.92
N GLU A 154 -5.70 -2.10 -7.17
CA GLU A 154 -6.00 -1.60 -8.52
C GLU A 154 -4.76 -0.97 -9.20
N LEU A 155 -4.04 -0.12 -8.47
CA LEU A 155 -2.83 0.54 -8.97
C LEU A 155 -1.75 -0.48 -9.34
N LEU A 156 -1.49 -1.46 -8.47
CA LEU A 156 -0.45 -2.47 -8.71
C LEU A 156 -0.86 -3.45 -9.83
N SER A 157 -2.12 -3.86 -9.88
CA SER A 157 -2.66 -4.73 -10.91
C SER A 157 -2.66 -4.06 -12.30
N SER A 158 -3.10 -2.80 -12.38
CA SER A 158 -3.17 -2.06 -13.65
C SER A 158 -1.79 -1.80 -14.25
N ASN A 159 -0.81 -1.45 -13.41
CA ASN A 159 0.57 -1.23 -13.86
C ASN A 159 1.26 -2.52 -14.33
N LEU A 160 0.91 -3.65 -13.73
CA LEU A 160 1.34 -4.97 -14.19
C LEU A 160 0.77 -5.31 -15.58
N GLY A 161 -0.49 -4.93 -15.85
CA GLY A 161 -1.14 -5.14 -17.15
C GLY A 161 -0.61 -4.26 -18.29
N MET A 162 -0.28 -3.00 -17.99
CA MET A 162 0.18 -2.00 -18.98
C MET A 162 1.58 -2.26 -19.56
N LEU A 163 2.45 -2.98 -18.84
CA LEU A 163 3.79 -3.34 -19.34
C LEU A 163 3.80 -4.56 -20.29
N GLY A 164 2.67 -5.27 -20.42
CA GLY A 164 2.56 -6.45 -21.27
C GLY A 164 2.24 -6.17 -22.74
N THR A 165 1.90 -4.93 -23.10
CA THR A 165 1.38 -4.60 -24.43
C THR A 165 2.02 -3.33 -25.01
N ASN A 166 2.81 -3.50 -26.07
CA ASN A 166 3.30 -2.37 -26.85
C ASN A 166 2.25 -2.01 -27.93
N PRO A 167 1.66 -0.79 -27.92
CA PRO A 167 0.57 -0.42 -28.83
C PRO A 167 1.00 -0.33 -30.31
N ALA A 168 2.30 -0.30 -30.61
CA ALA A 168 2.82 -0.13 -31.97
C ALA A 168 3.02 -1.45 -32.74
N THR A 169 3.17 -2.60 -32.07
CA THR A 169 3.63 -3.84 -32.74
C THR A 169 2.91 -5.12 -32.31
N GLY A 170 2.04 -5.08 -31.28
CA GLY A 170 1.27 -6.27 -30.85
C GLY A 170 2.14 -7.47 -30.44
N GLN A 171 3.43 -7.23 -30.19
CA GLN A 171 4.42 -8.27 -29.91
C GLN A 171 4.83 -8.20 -28.44
N VAL A 172 4.65 -9.32 -27.73
CA VAL A 172 5.10 -9.49 -26.34
C VAL A 172 6.62 -9.60 -26.35
N MET A 173 7.35 -8.56 -25.93
CA MET A 173 8.77 -8.72 -25.60
C MET A 173 8.85 -9.45 -24.25
N MET A 174 9.13 -10.75 -24.32
CA MET A 174 9.62 -11.53 -23.18
C MET A 174 11.06 -11.06 -22.94
N GLY A 175 11.30 -10.17 -21.98
CA GLY A 175 12.64 -9.57 -21.84
C GLY A 175 12.88 -8.84 -20.54
N ASP A 176 12.47 -7.59 -20.41
CA ASP A 176 12.93 -6.73 -19.32
C ASP A 176 11.75 -6.24 -18.49
N TRP A 177 11.56 -6.80 -17.29
CA TRP A 177 10.97 -6.04 -16.19
C TRP A 177 12.09 -5.14 -15.72
N PRO A 178 12.14 -3.86 -16.10
CA PRO A 178 13.22 -3.04 -15.62
C PRO A 178 12.98 -2.87 -14.12
N GLU A 179 14.05 -2.61 -13.40
CA GLU A 179 14.13 -2.41 -11.96
C GLU A 179 13.04 -1.49 -11.36
N THR A 180 12.33 -0.75 -12.19
CA THR A 180 11.21 0.15 -11.91
C THR A 180 10.03 -0.49 -11.15
N MET A 181 9.60 -1.72 -11.41
CA MET A 181 8.51 -2.32 -10.61
C MET A 181 8.98 -2.91 -9.27
N LEU A 182 10.24 -3.32 -9.19
CA LEU A 182 10.92 -3.63 -7.93
C LEU A 182 11.08 -2.38 -7.07
N VAL A 183 11.32 -1.21 -7.69
CA VAL A 183 11.30 0.09 -7.01
C VAL A 183 9.93 0.38 -6.39
N THR A 184 8.82 0.06 -7.09
CA THR A 184 7.48 0.18 -6.51
C THR A 184 7.24 -0.73 -5.30
N LEU A 185 7.96 -1.85 -5.26
CA LEU A 185 7.95 -2.82 -4.17
C LEU A 185 9.07 -2.60 -3.14
N LEU A 186 9.83 -1.51 -3.23
CA LEU A 186 10.82 -1.19 -2.20
C LEU A 186 10.12 -0.93 -0.87
N TYR A 187 10.76 -1.42 0.19
CA TYR A 187 10.35 -1.19 1.57
C TYR A 187 10.11 0.31 1.82
N PRO A 188 8.96 0.71 2.40
CA PRO A 188 7.98 -0.13 3.09
C PRO A 188 6.81 -0.66 2.21
N ASN A 189 6.75 -0.39 0.90
CA ASN A 189 5.60 -0.69 0.02
C ASN A 189 5.64 -2.08 -0.66
N GLY A 190 6.34 -3.06 -0.07
CA GLY A 190 6.60 -4.35 -0.73
C GLY A 190 5.37 -5.26 -0.91
N ILE A 191 5.59 -6.45 -1.47
CA ILE A 191 4.57 -7.47 -1.78
C ILE A 191 3.67 -7.81 -0.56
N HIS A 192 4.22 -7.68 0.65
CA HIS A 192 3.46 -7.84 1.88
C HIS A 192 2.32 -6.84 2.07
N MET A 193 2.46 -5.60 1.59
CA MET A 193 1.39 -4.60 1.65
C MET A 193 0.25 -4.97 0.69
N LEU A 194 0.57 -5.61 -0.45
CA LEU A 194 -0.44 -6.16 -1.35
C LEU A 194 -1.22 -7.29 -0.67
N TRP A 195 -0.53 -8.23 -0.03
CA TRP A 195 -1.21 -9.29 0.74
C TRP A 195 -2.04 -8.71 1.90
N GLN A 196 -1.51 -7.75 2.65
CA GLN A 196 -2.25 -7.06 3.71
C GLN A 196 -3.46 -6.29 3.18
N ALA A 197 -3.38 -5.72 1.98
CA ALA A 197 -4.52 -5.07 1.33
C ALA A 197 -5.65 -6.07 1.04
N GLY A 198 -5.33 -7.24 0.48
CA GLY A 198 -6.30 -8.31 0.25
C GLY A 198 -6.99 -8.77 1.54
N LEU A 199 -6.23 -8.99 2.61
CA LEU A 199 -6.78 -9.32 3.93
C LEU A 199 -7.67 -8.22 4.50
N THR A 200 -7.28 -6.95 4.32
CA THR A 200 -8.04 -5.80 4.79
C THR A 200 -9.38 -5.69 4.08
N ILE A 201 -9.42 -5.85 2.75
CA ILE A 201 -10.66 -5.85 1.96
C ILE A 201 -11.57 -6.98 2.44
N LEU A 202 -11.04 -8.20 2.58
CA LEU A 202 -11.79 -9.34 3.10
C LEU A 202 -12.37 -9.08 4.50
N PHE A 203 -11.56 -8.50 5.39
CA PHE A 203 -11.99 -8.17 6.74
C PHE A 203 -13.08 -7.08 6.76
N THR A 204 -12.99 -6.08 5.89
CA THR A 204 -14.01 -5.02 5.77
C THR A 204 -15.36 -5.58 5.32
N GLY A 205 -15.37 -6.45 4.30
CA GLY A 205 -16.56 -7.17 3.85
C GLY A 205 -17.14 -8.07 4.93
N TRP A 206 -16.29 -8.85 5.60
CA TRP A 206 -16.72 -9.74 6.70
C TRP A 206 -17.36 -8.99 7.87
N LYS A 207 -16.89 -7.78 8.19
CA LYS A 207 -17.49 -6.93 9.24
C LYS A 207 -18.76 -6.19 8.79
N GLY A 208 -19.23 -6.39 7.55
CA GLY A 208 -20.42 -5.74 7.01
C GLY A 208 -20.18 -4.29 6.56
N TYR A 209 -18.93 -3.92 6.30
CA TYR A 209 -18.53 -2.60 5.80
C TYR A 209 -17.78 -2.76 4.48
N PRO A 210 -18.42 -3.31 3.43
CA PRO A 210 -17.72 -3.58 2.18
C PRO A 210 -17.13 -2.28 1.59
N VAL A 211 -15.97 -2.41 0.96
CA VAL A 211 -15.27 -1.28 0.33
C VAL A 211 -16.08 -0.75 -0.84
N THR A 212 -16.63 -1.68 -1.62
CA THR A 212 -17.50 -1.45 -2.76
C THR A 212 -18.73 -2.34 -2.60
N ALA A 213 -19.92 -1.85 -2.97
CA ALA A 213 -21.17 -2.55 -2.68
C ALA A 213 -21.20 -4.01 -3.16
N ASP A 214 -20.54 -4.33 -4.28
CA ASP A 214 -20.59 -5.66 -4.91
C ASP A 214 -19.25 -6.12 -5.55
N GLN A 215 -18.12 -5.45 -5.31
CA GLN A 215 -16.86 -5.75 -6.01
C GLN A 215 -15.71 -6.21 -5.10
N ASP A 216 -15.95 -6.37 -3.79
CA ASP A 216 -14.90 -6.77 -2.85
C ASP A 216 -14.31 -8.15 -3.19
N GLU A 217 -15.14 -9.11 -3.61
CA GLU A 217 -14.65 -10.41 -4.09
C GLU A 217 -13.76 -10.25 -5.33
N ASN A 218 -14.17 -9.41 -6.30
CA ASN A 218 -13.37 -9.14 -7.50
C ASN A 218 -12.02 -8.47 -7.16
N LEU A 219 -12.01 -7.54 -6.20
CA LEU A 219 -10.79 -6.89 -5.72
C LEU A 219 -9.85 -7.90 -5.03
N ILE A 220 -10.40 -8.83 -4.25
CA ILE A 220 -9.59 -9.90 -3.62
C ILE A 220 -9.05 -10.86 -4.69
N GLN A 221 -9.85 -11.25 -5.68
CA GLN A 221 -9.39 -12.07 -6.81
C GLN A 221 -8.30 -11.36 -7.61
N MET A 222 -8.44 -10.05 -7.82
CA MET A 222 -7.41 -9.24 -8.46
C MET A 222 -6.12 -9.25 -7.65
N CYS A 223 -6.20 -9.07 -6.32
CA CYS A 223 -5.06 -9.16 -5.43
C CYS A 223 -4.37 -10.53 -5.49
N ILE A 224 -5.13 -11.63 -5.49
CA ILE A 224 -4.62 -13.01 -5.62
C ILE A 224 -3.88 -13.17 -6.95
N ALA A 225 -4.48 -12.71 -8.05
CA ALA A 225 -3.87 -12.78 -9.37
C ALA A 225 -2.55 -11.98 -9.44
N THR A 226 -2.54 -10.77 -8.87
CA THR A 226 -1.33 -9.94 -8.79
C THR A 226 -0.24 -10.62 -7.96
N LEU A 227 -0.56 -11.22 -6.80
CA LEU A 227 0.39 -11.99 -5.99
C LEU A 227 0.97 -13.18 -6.75
N ARG A 228 0.14 -13.95 -7.46
CA ARG A 228 0.58 -15.10 -8.28
C ARG A 228 1.52 -14.65 -9.40
N GLU A 229 1.25 -13.51 -10.01
CA GLU A 229 2.12 -12.98 -11.04
C GLU A 229 3.46 -12.51 -10.49
N PHE A 230 3.47 -11.91 -9.29
CA PHE A 230 4.71 -11.61 -8.58
C PHE A 230 5.50 -12.88 -8.25
N HIS A 231 4.86 -13.89 -7.67
CA HIS A 231 5.49 -15.17 -7.36
C HIS A 231 6.19 -15.77 -8.59
N ARG A 232 5.54 -15.73 -9.76
CA ARG A 232 6.09 -16.26 -11.01
C ARG A 232 7.32 -15.48 -11.52
N ARG A 233 7.47 -14.22 -11.12
CA ARG A 233 8.50 -13.30 -11.64
C ARG A 233 9.62 -12.99 -10.65
N THR A 234 9.42 -13.26 -9.35
CA THR A 234 10.45 -13.11 -8.31
C THR A 234 11.10 -14.45 -8.00
N ASP A 235 12.39 -14.46 -7.67
CA ASP A 235 13.09 -15.63 -7.12
C ASP A 235 12.67 -15.86 -5.65
N ASP A 236 11.40 -16.23 -5.46
CA ASP A 236 10.77 -16.47 -4.17
C ASP A 236 11.25 -17.81 -3.60
N VAL A 237 12.47 -17.78 -3.07
CA VAL A 237 13.09 -18.91 -2.37
C VAL A 237 12.19 -19.33 -1.20
N GLY A 238 11.43 -20.40 -1.40
CA GLY A 238 10.49 -20.95 -0.39
C GLY A 238 9.00 -20.79 -0.70
N ASN A 239 8.62 -20.21 -1.86
CA ASN A 239 7.23 -20.12 -2.32
C ASN A 239 6.30 -19.32 -1.37
N HIS A 240 6.85 -18.31 -0.69
CA HIS A 240 6.13 -17.52 0.32
C HIS A 240 5.01 -16.69 -0.30
N ILE A 241 5.22 -16.14 -1.49
CA ILE A 241 4.26 -15.30 -2.19
C ILE A 241 3.11 -16.16 -2.75
N GLY A 242 3.43 -17.34 -3.29
CA GLY A 242 2.43 -18.31 -3.75
C GLY A 242 1.51 -18.75 -2.61
N GLN A 243 2.08 -19.09 -1.46
CA GLN A 243 1.32 -19.46 -0.26
C GLN A 243 0.44 -18.32 0.26
N CYS A 244 0.92 -17.07 0.24
CA CYS A 244 0.10 -15.90 0.57
C CYS A 244 -1.15 -15.79 -0.33
N ALA A 245 -1.00 -16.05 -1.62
CA ALA A 245 -2.10 -16.03 -2.58
C ALA A 245 -3.10 -17.17 -2.32
N ASP A 246 -2.61 -18.38 -2.03
CA ASP A 246 -3.46 -19.55 -1.77
C ASP A 246 -4.26 -19.41 -0.47
N VAL A 247 -3.66 -18.86 0.58
CA VAL A 247 -4.36 -18.52 1.84
C VAL A 247 -5.46 -17.50 1.59
N LEU A 248 -5.17 -16.45 0.82
CA LEU A 248 -6.16 -15.42 0.52
C LEU A 248 -7.32 -15.98 -0.34
N GLU A 249 -7.03 -16.88 -1.27
CA GLU A 249 -8.04 -17.58 -2.08
C GLU A 249 -8.94 -18.46 -1.20
N LEU A 250 -8.36 -19.20 -0.26
CA LEU A 250 -9.09 -20.04 0.70
C LEU A 250 -10.02 -19.20 1.58
N LEU A 251 -9.52 -18.10 2.15
CA LEU A 251 -10.31 -17.19 2.98
C LEU A 251 -11.44 -16.54 2.17
N CYS A 252 -11.15 -16.11 0.94
CA CYS A 252 -12.14 -15.52 0.04
C CYS A 252 -13.30 -16.49 -0.22
N LYS A 253 -12.98 -17.74 -0.60
CA LYS A 253 -13.98 -18.79 -0.79
C LYS A 253 -14.82 -19.02 0.47
N LYS A 254 -14.22 -19.03 1.66
CA LYS A 254 -14.94 -19.24 2.92
C LYS A 254 -15.87 -18.08 3.31
N VAL A 255 -15.49 -16.84 3.00
CA VAL A 255 -16.28 -15.65 3.34
C VAL A 255 -17.40 -15.40 2.34
N PHE A 256 -17.17 -15.65 1.04
CA PHE A 256 -18.11 -15.32 -0.04
C PHE A 256 -18.84 -16.53 -0.64
N SER A 257 -18.43 -17.78 -0.32
CA SER A 257 -19.14 -19.00 -0.73
C SER A 257 -19.62 -19.81 0.49
N GLU A 258 -20.84 -20.34 0.43
CA GLU A 258 -21.32 -21.39 1.33
C GLU A 258 -20.74 -22.75 0.87
N LEU A 259 -19.51 -23.12 1.26
CA LEU A 259 -18.92 -24.41 0.85
C LEU A 259 -18.91 -25.46 1.98
N GLU A 260 -19.46 -26.65 1.68
CA GLU A 260 -19.58 -27.80 2.59
C GLU A 260 -18.27 -28.62 2.77
N THR A 261 -17.24 -28.46 1.93
CA THR A 261 -15.96 -29.22 2.04
C THR A 261 -14.72 -28.38 1.69
N LEU A 262 -13.76 -28.32 2.61
CA LEU A 262 -12.56 -27.47 2.56
C LEU A 262 -11.31 -28.28 2.15
N PRO A 263 -10.32 -27.70 1.46
CA PRO A 263 -8.97 -28.28 1.42
C PRO A 263 -8.35 -28.31 2.83
N ASP A 264 -7.56 -29.36 3.09
CA ASP A 264 -6.98 -29.66 4.40
C ASP A 264 -5.92 -28.62 4.80
N LEU A 265 -6.22 -27.82 5.82
CA LEU A 265 -5.32 -26.81 6.38
C LEU A 265 -4.05 -27.44 6.98
N GLU A 266 -4.05 -28.74 7.32
CA GLU A 266 -2.87 -29.44 7.82
C GLU A 266 -1.78 -29.61 6.75
N GLN A 267 -2.11 -29.47 5.45
CA GLN A 267 -1.13 -29.49 4.37
C GLN A 267 -0.41 -28.15 4.16
N LEU A 268 -0.96 -27.05 4.68
CA LEU A 268 -0.28 -25.76 4.73
C LEU A 268 0.67 -25.77 5.94
N GLN A 269 1.91 -26.20 5.71
CA GLN A 269 3.00 -26.29 6.68
C GLN A 269 3.47 -24.92 7.21
N TRP A 270 2.64 -23.88 7.10
CA TRP A 270 3.00 -22.48 7.18
C TRP A 270 2.36 -21.80 8.37
N ASN A 271 3.19 -21.19 9.21
CA ASN A 271 2.69 -20.25 10.22
C ASN A 271 2.35 -18.95 9.48
N ILE A 272 1.05 -18.62 9.41
CA ILE A 272 0.55 -17.32 8.91
C ILE A 272 1.17 -16.11 9.69
N TRP A 273 1.95 -16.40 10.73
CA TRP A 273 2.57 -15.53 11.73
C TRP A 273 4.01 -15.08 11.42
N ASP A 274 4.65 -15.57 10.36
CA ASP A 274 6.07 -15.29 10.08
C ASP A 274 6.35 -13.99 9.30
N TRP A 275 5.35 -13.11 9.09
CA TRP A 275 5.51 -11.75 8.50
C TRP A 275 4.84 -10.68 9.42
N PRO A 276 5.33 -9.42 9.51
CA PRO A 276 5.37 -8.61 10.73
C PRO A 276 4.02 -8.43 11.44
N ILE A 277 3.79 -9.33 12.40
CA ILE A 277 3.36 -9.26 13.81
C ILE A 277 2.27 -8.24 14.22
N ALA A 278 2.22 -7.02 13.69
CA ALA A 278 1.25 -6.03 14.16
C ALA A 278 -0.17 -6.22 13.58
N SER A 279 -0.32 -6.78 12.37
CA SER A 279 -1.64 -7.05 11.76
C SER A 279 -2.18 -8.38 12.25
N ALA A 280 -1.28 -9.36 12.40
CA ALA A 280 -1.57 -10.65 12.99
C ALA A 280 -2.21 -10.52 14.37
N LEU A 281 -1.66 -9.71 15.27
CA LEU A 281 -2.16 -9.63 16.66
C LEU A 281 -3.56 -8.99 16.77
N GLU A 282 -3.88 -7.99 15.93
CA GLU A 282 -5.23 -7.39 15.89
C GLU A 282 -6.24 -8.29 15.17
N LEU A 283 -5.80 -9.00 14.11
CA LEU A 283 -6.61 -10.02 13.45
C LEU A 283 -6.86 -11.19 14.41
N VAL A 284 -5.86 -11.68 15.14
CA VAL A 284 -5.95 -12.71 16.20
C VAL A 284 -6.91 -12.28 17.28
N ASN A 285 -6.73 -11.09 17.88
CA ASN A 285 -7.65 -10.63 18.91
C ASN A 285 -9.09 -10.51 18.36
N THR A 286 -9.29 -10.26 17.06
CA THR A 286 -10.63 -10.17 16.46
C THR A 286 -11.20 -11.52 16.02
N LEU A 287 -10.35 -12.47 15.64
CA LEU A 287 -10.67 -13.85 15.28
C LEU A 287 -10.83 -14.74 16.53
N ASP A 288 -10.19 -14.41 17.65
CA ASP A 288 -10.32 -15.10 18.95
C ASP A 288 -11.58 -14.68 19.71
N ILE A 289 -12.12 -13.48 19.46
CA ILE A 289 -13.33 -12.95 20.13
C ILE A 289 -14.63 -13.41 19.46
N ILE A 290 -14.58 -13.92 18.23
CA ILE A 290 -15.75 -14.41 17.49
C ILE A 290 -15.47 -15.87 17.13
N PRO A 291 -16.35 -16.83 17.44
CA PRO A 291 -16.15 -18.21 17.03
C PRO A 291 -16.31 -18.28 15.50
N LEU A 292 -15.24 -18.05 14.76
CA LEU A 292 -14.96 -18.93 13.65
C LEU A 292 -14.75 -20.28 14.32
N ASP A 293 -15.65 -21.22 14.10
CA ASP A 293 -15.61 -22.59 14.63
C ASP A 293 -14.40 -23.34 14.03
N LEU A 294 -13.20 -22.85 14.29
CA LEU A 294 -11.91 -23.51 14.14
C LEU A 294 -11.85 -24.47 15.32
N ASN A 295 -12.61 -25.56 15.25
CA ASN A 295 -12.51 -26.67 16.21
C ASN A 295 -11.13 -27.33 16.04
N LEU A 296 -10.13 -26.70 16.63
CA LEU A 296 -8.81 -27.26 16.95
C LEU A 296 -9.00 -28.27 18.09
N HIS A 297 -9.66 -29.38 17.81
CA HIS A 297 -9.69 -30.50 18.75
C HIS A 297 -8.38 -31.27 18.67
N LEU A 298 -7.42 -30.81 19.47
CA LEU A 298 -6.41 -31.66 20.07
C LEU A 298 -7.10 -32.72 20.93
N CYS A 299 -7.00 -34.00 20.57
CA CYS A 299 -6.64 -35.07 21.51
C CYS A 299 -6.52 -36.46 20.85
N GLN A 300 -5.33 -37.03 21.08
CA GLN A 300 -4.87 -38.43 21.02
C GLN A 300 -4.55 -39.05 19.66
#